data_AF-A0A956T2H8-F1
#
_entry.id   AF-A0A956T2H8-F1
#
_cell.length_a   1.000
_cell.length_b   1.000
_cell.length_c   1.000
_cell.angle_alpha   90.00
_cell.angle_beta   90.00
_cell.angle_gamma   90.00
#
_symmetry.space_group_name_H-M   'P 1'
#
loop_
_entity.id
_entity.type
_entity.pdbx_description
1 polymer ?
#
loop_
_entity_poly.entity_id
_entity_poly.type
_entity_poly.pdbx_seq_one_letter_code
_entity_poly.pdbx_strand_id
1 'polypeptide(L)'
;NGWQGRQDGRTRVAVIDDFAGTHGNQIDGIIRGGGTTAAGQVQGGAGVETVKFNINNGGNRTRNIANSLDQIAQLAAQGQQFDAINISQQDFANNADTAAVRQKIDMLQRQFGIPVIVAAGNNAQGVRNALAGSAAFVVENSVPGSNNRAAGSVGGNVRAEGQFTSQAAANVTSRVAQLREMGYNFAQIQQFLSNEMFAEGGSLDGLGF
;
A
#
# COMPACT_ATOMS: atom_id res chain seq x y z
N ASN A 1 8.79 4.93 21.56
CA ASN A 1 9.15 3.50 21.37
C ASN A 1 9.72 3.33 19.98
N GLY A 2 11.03 3.12 19.88
CA GLY A 2 11.74 2.97 18.61
C GLY A 2 11.36 1.67 17.94
N TRP A 3 11.09 1.71 16.64
CA TRP A 3 11.00 0.50 15.83
C TRP A 3 12.42 -0.08 15.76
N GLN A 4 12.59 -1.33 16.18
CA GLN A 4 13.84 -2.06 16.00
C GLN A 4 13.71 -2.78 14.66
N GLY A 5 14.62 -2.47 13.74
CA GLY A 5 14.63 -3.14 12.44
C GLY A 5 14.81 -4.63 12.55
N ARG A 6 14.37 -5.35 11.51
CA ARG A 6 14.43 -6.81 11.46
C ARG A 6 15.89 -7.27 11.62
N GLN A 7 16.11 -8.29 12.44
CA GLN A 7 17.45 -8.85 12.70
C GLN A 7 18.11 -9.47 11.47
N ASP A 8 17.32 -9.84 10.44
CA ASP A 8 17.81 -10.36 9.16
C ASP A 8 18.03 -9.27 8.10
N GLY A 9 17.83 -8.00 8.44
CA GLY A 9 18.12 -6.85 7.59
C GLY A 9 17.22 -6.70 6.36
N ARG A 10 16.09 -7.40 6.28
CA ARG A 10 15.16 -7.36 5.14
C ARG A 10 13.81 -6.76 5.51
N THR A 11 13.29 -5.88 4.68
CA THR A 11 11.92 -5.37 4.83
C THR A 11 10.90 -6.39 4.38
N ARG A 12 9.87 -6.65 5.18
CA ARG A 12 8.78 -7.56 4.83
C ARG A 12 7.50 -6.83 4.50
N VAL A 13 7.03 -6.98 3.28
CA VAL A 13 5.76 -6.41 2.81
C VAL A 13 4.75 -7.52 2.59
N ALA A 14 3.60 -7.44 3.26
CA ALA A 14 2.46 -8.27 2.88
C ALA A 14 1.77 -7.66 1.65
N VAL A 15 1.57 -8.44 0.60
CA VAL A 15 0.88 -8.00 -0.61
C VAL A 15 -0.40 -8.81 -0.76
N ILE A 16 -1.55 -8.13 -0.69
CA ILE A 16 -2.88 -8.74 -0.82
C ILE A 16 -3.43 -8.42 -2.22
N ASP A 17 -3.42 -9.42 -3.09
CA ASP A 17 -3.81 -9.23 -4.50
C ASP A 17 -4.24 -10.57 -5.16
N ASP A 18 -4.71 -10.53 -6.41
CA ASP A 18 -4.84 -11.74 -7.21
C ASP A 18 -3.47 -12.16 -7.76
N PHE A 19 -2.96 -13.28 -7.27
CA PHE A 19 -1.69 -13.85 -7.72
C PHE A 19 -1.88 -14.98 -8.73
N ALA A 20 -3.12 -15.43 -8.90
CA ALA A 20 -3.50 -16.33 -9.99
C ALA A 20 -3.49 -15.63 -11.35
N GLY A 21 -3.64 -14.30 -11.39
CA GLY A 21 -3.51 -13.48 -12.60
C GLY A 21 -2.13 -12.82 -12.72
N THR A 22 -2.05 -11.85 -13.63
CA THR A 22 -0.84 -11.04 -13.83
C THR A 22 -0.77 -9.84 -12.87
N HIS A 23 -1.91 -9.38 -12.34
CA HIS A 23 -1.99 -8.14 -11.58
C HIS A 23 -1.17 -8.20 -10.29
N GLY A 24 -1.40 -9.18 -9.41
CA GLY A 24 -0.63 -9.31 -8.18
C GLY A 24 0.86 -9.52 -8.41
N ASN A 25 1.23 -10.25 -9.48
CA ASN A 25 2.63 -10.44 -9.84
C ASN A 25 3.31 -9.15 -10.36
N GLN A 26 2.57 -8.30 -11.06
CA GLN A 26 3.05 -6.97 -11.45
C GLN A 26 3.26 -6.07 -10.22
N ILE A 27 2.29 -6.02 -9.31
CA ILE A 27 2.38 -5.23 -8.06
C ILE A 27 3.55 -5.70 -7.20
N ASP A 28 3.72 -7.00 -7.04
CA ASP A 28 4.87 -7.61 -6.38
C ASP A 28 6.20 -7.18 -7.03
N GLY A 29 6.27 -7.18 -8.37
CA GLY A 29 7.44 -6.73 -9.12
C GLY A 29 7.81 -5.28 -8.87
N ILE A 30 6.83 -4.37 -8.86
CA ILE A 30 7.04 -2.94 -8.54
C ILE A 30 7.58 -2.77 -7.12
N ILE A 31 7.00 -3.47 -6.14
CA ILE A 31 7.42 -3.38 -4.74
C ILE A 31 8.86 -3.86 -4.57
N ARG A 32 9.19 -5.03 -5.13
CA ARG A 32 10.55 -5.60 -5.06
C ARG A 32 11.58 -4.87 -5.92
N GLY A 33 11.15 -4.13 -6.94
CA GLY A 33 12.00 -3.24 -7.72
C GLY A 33 12.42 -2.00 -6.94
N GLY A 34 11.57 -1.55 -6.01
CA GLY A 34 11.72 -0.27 -5.31
C GLY A 34 10.78 0.82 -5.84
N GLY A 35 9.94 0.49 -6.83
CA GLY A 35 8.97 1.40 -7.44
C GLY A 35 9.10 1.47 -8.96
N THR A 36 8.26 2.28 -9.58
CA THR A 36 8.28 2.58 -11.00
C THR A 36 7.81 4.03 -11.24
N THR A 37 8.48 4.74 -12.13
CA THR A 37 8.11 6.10 -12.56
C THR A 37 7.91 6.12 -14.08
N ALA A 38 7.52 7.27 -14.65
CA ALA A 38 7.56 7.47 -16.10
C ALA A 38 8.96 7.23 -16.71
N ALA A 39 10.03 7.42 -15.93
CA ALA A 39 11.40 7.19 -16.35
C ALA A 39 11.81 5.71 -16.33
N GLY A 40 10.97 4.81 -15.81
CA GLY A 40 11.19 3.38 -15.76
C GLY A 40 11.20 2.82 -14.33
N GLN A 41 11.73 1.60 -14.19
CA GLN A 41 11.89 0.98 -12.87
C GLN A 41 12.89 1.76 -12.04
N VAL A 42 12.50 2.01 -10.80
CA VAL A 42 13.35 2.53 -9.75
C VAL A 42 14.29 1.42 -9.28
N GLN A 43 15.52 1.76 -8.90
CA GLN A 43 16.41 0.82 -8.22
C GLN A 43 16.44 1.11 -6.71
N GLY A 44 15.89 0.21 -5.91
CA GLY A 44 15.97 0.34 -4.45
C GLY A 44 15.33 -0.79 -3.64
N GLY A 45 14.63 -1.73 -4.28
CA GLY A 45 13.88 -2.78 -3.58
C GLY A 45 14.67 -4.05 -3.23
N ALA A 46 16.00 -4.07 -3.40
CA ALA A 46 16.82 -5.27 -3.19
C ALA A 46 16.74 -5.86 -1.75
N GLY A 47 16.34 -5.05 -0.77
CA GLY A 47 16.09 -5.46 0.62
C GLY A 47 14.65 -5.94 0.91
N VAL A 48 13.73 -5.84 -0.05
CA VAL A 48 12.29 -6.08 0.18
C VAL A 48 11.90 -7.53 -0.14
N GLU A 49 11.45 -8.24 0.89
CA GLU A 49 10.77 -9.53 0.84
C GLU A 49 9.26 -9.32 0.79
N THR A 50 8.58 -9.87 -0.21
CA THR A 50 7.12 -9.85 -0.28
C THR A 50 6.53 -11.19 0.19
N VAL A 51 5.49 -11.11 1.02
CA VAL A 51 4.64 -12.24 1.40
C VAL A 51 3.31 -12.09 0.68
N LYS A 52 2.99 -13.06 -0.18
CA LYS A 52 1.86 -12.99 -1.10
C LYS A 52 0.61 -13.60 -0.46
N PHE A 53 -0.46 -12.82 -0.37
CA PHE A 53 -1.78 -13.27 0.09
C PHE A 53 -2.75 -13.24 -1.11
N ASN A 54 -3.01 -14.42 -1.69
CA ASN A 54 -3.88 -14.55 -2.85
C ASN A 54 -5.35 -14.40 -2.44
N ILE A 55 -6.05 -13.46 -3.06
CA ILE A 55 -7.49 -13.25 -2.87
C ILE A 55 -8.35 -13.91 -3.95
N ASN A 56 -7.73 -14.50 -4.98
CA ASN A 56 -8.42 -15.27 -6.00
C ASN A 56 -8.61 -16.74 -5.60
N ASN A 57 -9.35 -16.97 -4.51
CA ASN A 57 -9.62 -18.31 -3.96
C ASN A 57 -11.11 -18.70 -4.10
N GLY A 58 -11.82 -18.10 -5.06
CA GLY A 58 -13.27 -18.21 -5.20
C GLY A 58 -14.05 -17.39 -4.16
N GLY A 59 -15.38 -17.38 -4.28
CA GLY A 59 -16.26 -16.64 -3.37
C GLY A 59 -16.16 -15.11 -3.48
N ASN A 60 -16.39 -14.41 -2.36
CA ASN A 60 -16.39 -12.95 -2.31
C ASN A 60 -14.96 -12.40 -2.12
N ARG A 61 -14.46 -11.64 -3.10
CA ARG A 61 -13.09 -11.06 -3.09
C ARG A 61 -12.82 -10.17 -1.88
N THR A 62 -13.77 -9.34 -1.48
CA THR A 62 -13.65 -8.44 -0.32
C THR A 62 -13.55 -9.22 0.99
N ARG A 63 -14.28 -10.34 1.11
CA ARG A 63 -14.12 -11.26 2.22
C ARG A 63 -12.76 -11.95 2.24
N ASN A 64 -12.22 -12.31 1.06
CA ASN A 64 -10.88 -12.88 0.96
C ASN A 64 -9.79 -11.88 1.39
N ILE A 65 -9.98 -10.59 1.10
CA ILE A 65 -9.12 -9.50 1.63
C ILE A 65 -9.20 -9.48 3.16
N ALA A 66 -10.41 -9.48 3.73
CA ALA A 66 -10.61 -9.49 5.18
C ALA A 66 -9.94 -10.71 5.85
N ASN A 67 -10.06 -11.90 5.26
CA ASN A 67 -9.41 -13.11 5.75
C ASN A 67 -7.88 -13.04 5.66
N SER A 68 -7.35 -12.42 4.61
CA SER A 68 -5.90 -12.18 4.47
C SER A 68 -5.38 -11.28 5.58
N LEU A 69 -6.12 -10.24 5.95
CA LEU A 69 -5.78 -9.36 7.08
C LEU A 69 -5.82 -10.09 8.42
N ASP A 70 -6.75 -11.03 8.62
CA ASP A 70 -6.75 -11.91 9.81
C ASP A 70 -5.51 -12.79 9.87
N GLN A 71 -5.13 -13.39 8.74
CA GLN A 71 -3.93 -14.20 8.66
C GLN A 71 -2.67 -13.38 8.98
N ILE A 72 -2.57 -12.15 8.45
CA ILE A 72 -1.46 -11.24 8.76
C ILE A 72 -1.43 -10.91 10.26
N ALA A 73 -2.57 -10.62 10.88
CA ALA A 73 -2.65 -10.34 12.30
C ALA A 73 -2.24 -11.53 13.17
N GLN A 74 -2.63 -12.76 12.78
CA GLN A 74 -2.22 -13.99 13.45
C GLN A 74 -0.71 -14.21 13.37
N LEU A 75 -0.12 -14.02 12.18
CA LEU A 75 1.33 -14.12 11.98
C LEU A 75 2.06 -13.05 12.81
N ALA A 76 1.55 -11.81 12.82
CA ALA A 76 2.12 -10.73 13.62
C ALA A 76 2.09 -11.02 15.13
N ALA A 77 0.97 -11.57 15.63
CA ALA A 77 0.86 -12.02 17.01
C ALA A 77 1.82 -13.18 17.35
N GLN A 78 2.20 -14.00 16.37
CA GLN A 78 3.21 -15.05 16.50
C GLN A 78 4.66 -14.53 16.37
N GLY A 79 4.85 -13.22 16.26
CA GLY A 79 6.17 -12.58 16.18
C GLY A 79 6.68 -12.33 14.76
N GLN A 80 5.88 -12.64 13.73
CA GLN A 80 6.25 -12.28 12.36
C GLN A 80 6.10 -10.77 12.14
N GLN A 81 7.22 -10.09 11.92
CA GLN A 81 7.20 -8.66 11.63
C GLN A 81 6.80 -8.39 10.18
N PHE A 82 5.89 -7.43 9.99
CA PHE A 82 5.55 -6.84 8.69
C PHE A 82 5.77 -5.34 8.75
N ASP A 83 6.42 -4.81 7.72
CA ASP A 83 6.84 -3.41 7.66
C ASP A 83 5.84 -2.53 6.91
N ALA A 84 5.07 -3.16 6.02
CA ALA A 84 3.93 -2.58 5.32
C ALA A 84 2.96 -3.67 4.85
N ILE A 85 1.71 -3.26 4.61
CA ILE A 85 0.69 -4.06 3.92
C ILE A 85 0.23 -3.28 2.70
N ASN A 86 0.32 -3.89 1.52
CA ASN A 86 -0.21 -3.36 0.26
C ASN A 86 -1.54 -4.03 -0.09
N ILE A 87 -2.54 -3.20 -0.37
CA ILE A 87 -3.85 -3.58 -0.88
C ILE A 87 -4.08 -2.80 -2.18
N SER A 88 -3.55 -3.33 -3.28
CA SER A 88 -3.71 -2.75 -4.62
C SER A 88 -5.07 -3.11 -5.26
N GLN A 89 -6.13 -3.03 -4.46
CA GLN A 89 -7.47 -3.54 -4.76
C GLN A 89 -8.53 -2.48 -4.50
N GLN A 90 -9.71 -2.66 -5.11
CA GLN A 90 -10.84 -1.76 -4.94
C GLN A 90 -12.16 -2.51 -4.74
N ASP A 91 -13.00 -1.95 -3.87
CA ASP A 91 -14.42 -2.27 -3.77
C ASP A 91 -15.15 -0.96 -3.41
N PHE A 92 -16.12 -0.54 -4.21
CA PHE A 92 -16.86 0.70 -3.98
C PHE A 92 -18.17 0.48 -3.20
N ALA A 93 -18.56 -0.77 -2.94
CA ALA A 93 -19.78 -1.10 -2.23
C ALA A 93 -19.58 -0.96 -0.71
N ASN A 94 -20.22 0.03 -0.09
CA ASN A 94 -20.19 0.15 1.37
C ASN A 94 -21.12 -0.88 2.01
N ASN A 95 -20.55 -2.03 2.39
CA ASN A 95 -21.26 -3.17 2.97
C ASN A 95 -20.49 -3.77 4.17
N ALA A 96 -21.03 -4.84 4.76
CA ALA A 96 -20.43 -5.52 5.91
C ALA A 96 -19.02 -6.07 5.63
N ASP A 97 -18.76 -6.60 4.43
CA ASP A 97 -17.44 -7.14 4.08
C ASP A 97 -16.39 -6.01 4.01
N THR A 98 -16.71 -4.87 3.37
CA THR A 98 -15.80 -3.70 3.37
C THR A 98 -15.62 -3.08 4.75
N ALA A 99 -16.67 -3.09 5.59
CA ALA A 99 -16.56 -2.65 6.99
C ALA A 99 -15.60 -3.53 7.80
N ALA A 100 -15.65 -4.85 7.58
CA ALA A 100 -14.72 -5.79 8.20
C ALA A 100 -13.27 -5.54 7.77
N VAL A 101 -13.05 -5.23 6.48
CA VAL A 101 -11.72 -4.82 5.99
C VAL A 101 -11.22 -3.58 6.75
N ARG A 102 -12.03 -2.51 6.83
CA ARG A 102 -11.65 -1.27 7.51
C ARG A 102 -11.31 -1.49 8.99
N GLN A 103 -12.11 -2.29 9.70
CA GLN A 103 -11.85 -2.63 11.11
C GLN A 103 -10.52 -3.36 11.29
N LYS A 104 -10.19 -4.30 10.40
CA LYS A 104 -8.93 -5.06 10.46
C LYS A 104 -7.72 -4.19 10.12
N ILE A 105 -7.86 -3.27 9.16
CA ILE A 105 -6.84 -2.24 8.88
C ILE A 105 -6.55 -1.41 10.13
N ASP A 106 -7.60 -0.85 10.75
CA ASP A 106 -7.44 -0.02 11.95
C ASP A 106 -6.79 -0.82 13.11
N MET A 107 -7.16 -2.10 13.26
CA MET A 107 -6.54 -3.00 14.24
C MET A 107 -5.05 -3.21 13.97
N LEU A 108 -4.66 -3.55 12.74
CA LEU A 108 -3.25 -3.79 12.36
C LEU A 108 -2.37 -2.57 12.59
N GLN A 109 -2.90 -1.38 12.26
CA GLN A 109 -2.20 -0.12 12.49
C GLN A 109 -2.06 0.19 13.98
N ARG A 110 -3.10 0.00 14.79
CA ARG A 110 -3.09 0.35 16.22
C ARG A 110 -2.33 -0.65 17.09
N GLN A 111 -2.49 -1.94 16.84
CA GLN A 111 -1.92 -2.99 17.67
C GLN A 111 -0.48 -3.31 17.29
N PHE A 112 -0.17 -3.31 15.99
CA PHE A 112 1.13 -3.74 15.48
C PHE A 112 1.95 -2.60 14.87
N GLY A 113 1.36 -1.40 14.71
CA GLY A 113 2.05 -0.27 14.08
C GLY A 113 2.38 -0.52 12.61
N ILE A 114 1.65 -1.42 11.94
CA ILE A 114 1.92 -1.80 10.55
C ILE A 114 1.19 -0.82 9.63
N PRO A 115 1.88 -0.05 8.78
CA PRO A 115 1.25 0.85 7.83
C PRO A 115 0.50 0.05 6.76
N VAL A 116 -0.72 0.48 6.43
CA VAL A 116 -1.53 -0.13 5.37
C VAL A 116 -1.72 0.86 4.24
N ILE A 117 -1.35 0.44 3.03
CA ILE A 117 -1.43 1.20 1.80
C ILE A 117 -2.53 0.60 0.93
N VAL A 118 -3.50 1.40 0.54
CA VAL A 118 -4.70 0.99 -0.22
C VAL A 118 -4.82 1.84 -1.47
N ALA A 119 -5.03 1.21 -2.62
CA ALA A 119 -5.32 1.95 -3.85
C ALA A 119 -6.64 2.76 -3.71
N ALA A 120 -6.66 4.04 -4.12
CA ALA A 120 -7.87 4.87 -4.02
C ALA A 120 -9.00 4.40 -4.95
N GLY A 121 -8.64 3.71 -6.03
CA GLY A 121 -9.55 3.16 -7.03
C GLY A 121 -9.61 4.01 -8.30
N ASN A 122 -9.87 3.35 -9.43
CA ASN A 122 -10.03 3.99 -10.73
C ASN A 122 -11.52 4.02 -11.06
N ASN A 123 -12.20 5.12 -10.73
CA ASN A 123 -13.64 5.26 -10.85
C ASN A 123 -13.99 6.71 -11.24
N ALA A 124 -14.50 6.87 -12.46
CA ALA A 124 -14.85 8.18 -13.04
C ALA A 124 -15.96 8.91 -12.27
N GLN A 125 -16.79 8.17 -11.52
CA GLN A 125 -17.86 8.70 -10.69
C GLN A 125 -17.36 9.26 -9.34
N GLY A 126 -16.07 9.12 -9.02
CA GLY A 126 -15.47 9.70 -7.82
C GLY A 126 -15.85 9.02 -6.51
N VAL A 127 -16.50 7.85 -6.56
CA VAL A 127 -16.85 7.08 -5.36
C VAL A 127 -15.58 6.54 -4.72
N ARG A 128 -15.38 6.83 -3.43
CA ARG A 128 -14.22 6.38 -2.66
C ARG A 128 -14.19 4.86 -2.53
N ASN A 129 -13.00 4.27 -2.64
CA ASN A 129 -12.80 2.86 -2.34
C ASN A 129 -13.19 2.58 -0.88
N ALA A 130 -14.20 1.75 -0.69
CA ALA A 130 -14.75 1.38 0.62
C ALA A 130 -13.80 0.46 1.40
N LEU A 131 -12.76 -0.10 0.78
CA LEU A 131 -11.73 -0.86 1.50
C LEU A 131 -10.88 0.02 2.43
N ALA A 132 -10.78 1.33 2.15
CA ALA A 132 -9.93 2.25 2.89
C ALA A 132 -10.39 2.42 4.35
N GLY A 133 -9.56 1.97 5.30
CA GLY A 133 -9.70 2.31 6.72
C GLY A 133 -9.33 3.78 6.99
N SER A 134 -9.75 4.33 8.12
CA SER A 134 -9.58 5.76 8.43
C SER A 134 -8.11 6.19 8.55
N ALA A 135 -7.24 5.28 8.98
CA ALA A 135 -5.82 5.53 9.16
C ALA A 135 -4.94 5.05 7.99
N ALA A 136 -5.53 4.43 6.94
CA ALA A 136 -4.78 3.92 5.80
C ALA A 136 -4.16 5.04 4.95
N PHE A 137 -3.06 4.73 4.27
CA PHE A 137 -2.59 5.51 3.13
C PHE A 137 -3.42 5.12 1.91
N VAL A 138 -4.35 6.00 1.52
CA VAL A 138 -5.24 5.84 0.38
C VAL A 138 -4.62 6.55 -0.81
N VAL A 139 -4.17 5.78 -1.80
CA VAL A 139 -3.27 6.26 -2.83
C VAL A 139 -3.99 6.51 -4.14
N GLU A 140 -4.11 7.78 -4.50
CA GLU A 140 -4.52 8.21 -5.84
C GLU A 140 -3.33 8.21 -6.80
N ASN A 141 -3.57 8.09 -8.11
CA ASN A 141 -2.51 8.16 -9.10
C ASN A 141 -2.41 9.53 -9.77
N SER A 142 -1.19 9.92 -10.08
CA SER A 142 -0.89 11.12 -10.86
C SER A 142 -0.70 10.81 -12.35
N VAL A 143 -0.76 11.86 -13.17
CA VAL A 143 -0.41 11.80 -14.59
C VAL A 143 1.09 11.52 -14.71
N PRO A 144 1.53 10.59 -15.57
CA PRO A 144 2.95 10.30 -15.74
C PRO A 144 3.80 11.56 -15.96
N GLY A 145 4.86 11.73 -15.17
CA GLY A 145 5.74 12.90 -15.19
C GLY A 145 5.13 14.22 -14.69
N SER A 146 4.02 14.19 -13.94
CA SER A 146 3.34 15.39 -13.45
C SER A 146 2.69 15.16 -12.08
N ASN A 147 2.70 16.16 -11.21
CA ASN A 147 2.10 16.06 -9.86
C ASN A 147 0.56 16.19 -9.87
N ASN A 148 -0.05 16.41 -11.05
CA ASN A 148 -1.51 16.46 -11.22
C ASN A 148 -2.13 15.07 -11.07
N ARG A 149 -3.27 14.99 -10.38
CA ARG A 149 -4.06 13.76 -10.29
C ARG A 149 -4.53 13.32 -11.69
N ALA A 150 -4.43 12.03 -11.97
CA ALA A 150 -4.88 11.44 -13.23
C ALA A 150 -6.42 11.50 -13.36
N ALA A 151 -6.89 11.67 -14.60
CA ALA A 151 -8.31 11.57 -14.93
C ALA A 151 -8.82 10.14 -14.63
N GLY A 152 -9.90 10.03 -13.86
CA GLY A 152 -10.46 8.74 -13.43
C GLY A 152 -9.87 8.18 -12.12
N SER A 153 -8.85 8.82 -11.55
CA SER A 153 -8.41 8.52 -10.19
C SER A 153 -9.42 9.05 -9.18
N VAL A 154 -9.80 8.19 -8.23
CA VAL A 154 -10.53 8.60 -7.04
C VAL A 154 -9.62 9.36 -6.09
N GLY A 155 -10.19 10.29 -5.33
CA GLY A 155 -9.48 11.10 -4.34
C GLY A 155 -8.89 10.27 -3.18
N GLY A 156 -7.58 10.39 -2.96
CA GLY A 156 -6.83 9.78 -1.86
C GLY A 156 -6.30 10.79 -0.84
N ASN A 157 -5.58 10.31 0.18
CA ASN A 157 -4.78 11.15 1.08
C ASN A 157 -3.28 11.11 0.74
N VAL A 158 -2.89 10.26 -0.22
CA VAL A 158 -1.55 10.21 -0.80
C VAL A 158 -1.66 10.17 -2.33
N ARG A 159 -0.81 10.91 -3.04
CA ARG A 159 -0.69 10.81 -4.51
C ARG A 159 0.70 10.32 -4.87
N ALA A 160 0.75 9.39 -5.82
CA ALA A 160 2.00 8.90 -6.39
C ALA A 160 1.81 8.51 -7.87
N GLU A 161 2.91 8.40 -8.59
CA GLU A 161 2.89 8.08 -10.00
C GLU A 161 2.43 6.65 -10.23
N GLY A 162 1.69 6.44 -11.32
CA GLY A 162 1.23 5.13 -11.76
C GLY A 162 0.19 5.26 -12.85
N GLN A 163 0.14 4.29 -13.76
CA GLN A 163 -0.91 4.24 -14.77
C GLN A 163 -2.30 4.07 -14.12
N PHE A 164 -2.35 3.38 -12.98
CA PHE A 164 -3.53 3.14 -12.17
C PHE A 164 -3.22 3.32 -10.70
N THR A 165 -4.24 3.53 -9.87
CA THR A 165 -4.08 3.63 -8.41
C THR A 165 -3.43 2.41 -7.76
N SER A 166 -3.50 1.23 -8.37
CA SER A 166 -2.82 0.02 -7.88
C SER A 166 -1.29 0.14 -7.99
N GLN A 167 -0.78 0.65 -9.11
CA GLN A 167 0.65 0.90 -9.30
C GLN A 167 1.14 2.03 -8.39
N ALA A 168 0.35 3.10 -8.25
CA ALA A 168 0.66 4.18 -7.32
C ALA A 168 0.73 3.67 -5.86
N ALA A 169 -0.22 2.81 -5.45
CA ALA A 169 -0.17 2.17 -4.14
C ALA A 169 1.08 1.30 -3.96
N ALA A 170 1.51 0.58 -5.00
CA ALA A 170 2.76 -0.18 -4.98
C ALA A 170 3.99 0.73 -4.81
N ASN A 171 4.06 1.87 -5.50
CA ASN A 171 5.13 2.86 -5.35
C ASN A 171 5.20 3.44 -3.94
N VAL A 172 4.07 3.84 -3.38
CA VAL A 172 4.00 4.30 -1.98
C VAL A 172 4.45 3.19 -1.02
N THR A 173 4.10 1.94 -1.31
CA THR A 173 4.56 0.80 -0.50
C THR A 173 6.06 0.64 -0.54
N SER A 174 6.70 0.78 -1.71
CA SER A 174 8.16 0.76 -1.83
C SER A 174 8.81 1.88 -1.03
N ARG A 175 8.24 3.09 -1.06
CA ARG A 175 8.75 4.21 -0.24
C ARG A 175 8.61 3.96 1.25
N VAL A 176 7.46 3.43 1.69
CA VAL A 176 7.24 3.04 3.09
C VAL A 176 8.24 1.97 3.51
N ALA A 177 8.52 0.99 2.64
CA ALA A 177 9.52 -0.04 2.86
C ALA A 177 10.94 0.54 3.04
N GLN A 178 11.37 1.43 2.15
CA GLN A 178 12.66 2.14 2.28
C GLN A 178 12.76 2.93 3.60
N LEU A 179 11.69 3.64 3.99
CA LEU A 179 11.65 4.38 5.25
C LEU A 179 11.75 3.45 6.46
N ARG A 180 11.14 2.27 6.38
CA ARG A 180 11.31 1.22 7.40
C ARG A 180 12.75 0.75 7.49
N GLU A 181 13.44 0.50 6.38
CA GLU A 181 14.87 0.14 6.39
C GLU A 181 15.74 1.18 7.09
N MET A 182 15.38 2.46 6.95
CA MET A 182 16.06 3.57 7.61
C MET A 182 15.70 3.74 9.10
N GLY A 183 14.84 2.87 9.66
CA GLY A 183 14.49 2.87 11.08
C GLY A 183 13.26 3.70 11.45
N TYR A 184 12.53 4.24 10.47
CA TYR A 184 11.37 5.09 10.74
C TYR A 184 10.20 4.25 11.28
N ASN A 185 9.60 4.71 12.38
CA ASN A 185 8.35 4.15 12.88
C ASN A 185 7.14 4.69 12.11
N PHE A 186 5.96 4.11 12.34
CA PHE A 186 4.74 4.48 11.62
C PHE A 186 4.40 5.98 11.69
N ALA A 187 4.48 6.61 12.86
CA ALA A 187 4.18 8.03 13.01
C ALA A 187 5.18 8.92 12.26
N GLN A 188 6.47 8.54 12.27
CA GLN A 188 7.50 9.24 11.51
C GLN A 188 7.28 9.08 10.00
N ILE A 189 6.88 7.89 9.53
CA ILE A 189 6.53 7.64 8.13
C ILE A 189 5.33 8.50 7.72
N GLN A 190 4.27 8.54 8.54
CA GLN A 190 3.10 9.39 8.27
C GLN A 190 3.50 10.87 8.13
N GLN A 191 4.31 11.38 9.06
CA GLN A 191 4.78 12.76 9.01
C GLN A 191 5.68 13.01 7.80
N PHE A 192 6.58 12.07 7.49
CA PHE A 192 7.50 12.19 6.37
C PHE A 192 6.76 12.25 5.04
N LEU A 193 5.86 11.30 4.78
CA LEU A 193 5.04 11.31 3.56
C LEU A 193 4.16 12.58 3.48
N SER A 194 3.60 13.05 4.59
CA SER A 194 2.83 14.30 4.62
C SER A 194 3.68 15.52 4.24
N ASN A 195 4.91 15.60 4.74
CA ASN A 195 5.82 16.71 4.44
C ASN A 195 6.31 16.67 2.98
N GLU A 196 6.65 15.48 2.48
CA GLU A 196 7.08 15.30 1.09
C GLU A 196 5.97 15.69 0.12
N MET A 197 4.74 15.19 0.34
CA MET A 197 3.61 15.58 -0.48
C MET A 197 3.38 17.09 -0.47
N PHE A 198 3.52 17.76 0.68
CA PHE A 198 3.37 19.22 0.73
C PHE A 198 4.45 19.94 -0.09
N ALA A 199 5.71 19.47 -0.03
CA ALA A 199 6.82 20.04 -0.79
C ALA A 199 6.65 19.86 -2.31
N GLU A 200 6.02 18.77 -2.72
CA GLU A 200 5.87 18.36 -4.13
C GLU A 200 4.46 18.65 -4.70
N GLY A 201 3.76 19.68 -4.20
CA GLY A 201 2.46 20.09 -4.74
C GLY A 201 1.34 19.04 -4.59
N GLY A 202 1.47 18.17 -3.58
CA GLY A 202 0.53 17.13 -3.20
C GLY A 202 0.84 15.74 -3.74
N SER A 203 2.04 15.48 -4.29
CA SER A 203 2.43 14.19 -4.87
C SER A 203 3.77 13.67 -4.35
N LEU A 204 4.08 12.38 -4.52
CA LEU A 204 5.38 11.78 -4.17
C LEU A 204 6.29 11.58 -5.41
N ASP A 205 5.92 12.15 -6.56
CA ASP A 205 6.50 11.82 -7.87
C ASP A 205 7.90 12.40 -8.10
N GLY A 206 8.20 13.54 -7.49
CA GLY A 206 9.51 14.21 -7.62
C GLY A 206 10.65 13.49 -6.90
N LEU A 207 10.34 12.46 -6.11
CA LEU A 207 11.31 11.84 -5.20
C LEU A 207 12.28 10.87 -5.88
N GLY A 208 12.07 10.53 -7.15
CA GLY A 208 12.92 9.62 -7.91
C GLY A 208 13.31 8.42 -7.04
N PHE A 209 12.35 7.55 -6.77
CA PHE A 209 12.54 6.45 -5.81
C PHE A 209 13.79 5.62 -6.12
#